data_AF-L1IVI2-F1
#
_entry.id   AF-L1IVI2-F1
#
_cell.length_a   1.000
_cell.length_b   1.000
_cell.length_c   1.000
_cell.angle_alpha   90.00
_cell.angle_beta   90.00
_cell.angle_gamma   90.00
#
_symmetry.space_group_name_H-M   'P 1'
#
loop_
_entity.id
_entity.type
_entity.pdbx_description
1 polymer ?
#
loop_
_entity_poly.entity_id
_entity_poly.type
_entity_poly.pdbx_seq_one_letter_code
_entity_poly.pdbx_strand_id
1 'polypeptide(L)'
;MNRLQKYVPLALHLHPHSCFVRLRSREDEALKSQNKHDLISTWLRRCLKEWEIDIDDLPDEFSKTVKGRQEINTFKQTKIYLKPLFKMLKTRSLEGDILERLGEIIKWCRRREYTKAADEYLLLSIGKAAWPMGVTMVGIHERSAREKIFSQDVAHILNDETQRKFIQSVKRLMTYSQNKYPPAASPRPSSPPASTSTPRATFER
;
A
#
# COMPACT_ATOMS: atom_id res chain seq x y z
N MET A 1 28.77 -38.14 2.87
CA MET A 1 28.58 -36.67 2.77
C MET A 1 27.96 -36.38 1.41
N ASN A 2 26.62 -36.42 1.35
CA ASN A 2 25.83 -36.34 0.12
C ASN A 2 25.24 -34.94 -0.02
N ARG A 3 25.64 -34.19 -1.04
CA ARG A 3 24.77 -33.21 -1.70
C ARG A 3 25.40 -32.87 -3.04
N LEU A 4 24.91 -33.48 -4.11
CA LEU A 4 24.90 -33.00 -5.51
C LEU A 4 24.52 -34.17 -6.44
N GLN A 5 23.23 -34.47 -6.51
CA GLN A 5 22.55 -35.03 -7.69
C GLN A 5 21.09 -35.30 -7.32
N LYS A 6 20.22 -34.33 -7.59
CA LYS A 6 18.86 -34.63 -8.06
C LYS A 6 18.50 -33.59 -9.11
N TYR A 7 18.70 -34.02 -10.35
CA TYR A 7 18.07 -33.45 -11.52
C TYR A 7 16.55 -33.34 -11.32
N VAL A 8 16.03 -32.26 -11.89
CA VAL A 8 14.64 -31.91 -12.15
C VAL A 8 13.82 -33.13 -12.61
N PRO A 9 12.60 -33.29 -12.07
CA PRO A 9 11.48 -33.50 -12.98
C PRO A 9 10.26 -32.65 -12.61
N LEU A 10 9.72 -31.98 -13.62
CA LEU A 10 8.29 -31.61 -13.70
C LEU A 10 7.76 -30.63 -12.65
N ALA A 11 8.39 -29.46 -12.52
CA ALA A 11 7.59 -28.27 -12.24
C ALA A 11 6.83 -27.91 -13.53
N LEU A 12 5.71 -28.61 -13.73
CA LEU A 12 4.60 -28.13 -14.55
C LEU A 12 4.49 -26.63 -14.37
N HIS A 13 4.53 -25.91 -15.48
CA HIS A 13 4.23 -24.50 -15.60
C HIS A 13 3.03 -24.11 -14.73
N LEU A 14 3.26 -23.67 -13.49
CA LEU A 14 2.40 -22.65 -12.91
C LEU A 14 2.91 -21.33 -13.45
N HIS A 15 2.46 -21.07 -14.69
CA HIS A 15 2.42 -19.74 -15.25
C HIS A 15 1.95 -18.77 -14.15
N PRO A 16 2.62 -17.62 -13.90
CA PRO A 16 2.10 -16.56 -13.03
C PRO A 16 0.66 -16.15 -13.42
N HIS A 17 0.26 -16.44 -14.66
CA HIS A 17 -1.11 -16.28 -15.17
C HIS A 17 -2.15 -17.17 -14.47
N SER A 18 -1.84 -18.38 -14.00
CA SER A 18 -2.84 -19.28 -13.39
C SER A 18 -3.21 -18.90 -11.95
N CYS A 19 -2.24 -18.39 -11.17
CA CYS A 19 -2.53 -17.82 -9.85
C CYS A 19 -3.28 -16.49 -9.99
N PHE A 20 -2.85 -15.64 -10.93
CA PHE A 20 -3.48 -14.36 -11.23
C PHE A 20 -4.93 -14.51 -11.71
N VAL A 21 -5.20 -15.46 -12.62
CA VAL A 21 -6.56 -15.77 -13.09
C VAL A 21 -7.44 -16.31 -11.95
N ARG A 22 -6.93 -17.22 -11.12
CA ARG A 22 -7.67 -17.75 -9.96
C ARG A 22 -7.92 -16.69 -8.88
N LEU A 23 -7.00 -15.74 -8.69
CA LEU A 23 -7.18 -14.60 -7.78
C LEU A 23 -8.22 -13.60 -8.35
N ARG A 24 -8.17 -13.33 -9.65
CA ARG A 24 -9.15 -12.48 -10.35
C ARG A 24 -10.57 -13.04 -10.28
N SER A 25 -10.76 -14.34 -10.53
CA SER A 25 -12.09 -14.99 -10.42
C SER A 25 -12.66 -14.93 -8.99
N ARG A 26 -11.80 -14.94 -7.96
CA ARG A 26 -12.24 -14.82 -6.56
C ARG A 26 -12.60 -13.37 -6.18
N GLU A 27 -12.05 -12.38 -6.88
CA GLU A 27 -12.43 -10.97 -6.74
C GLU A 27 -13.75 -10.64 -7.42
N ASP A 28 -14.05 -11.28 -8.55
CA ASP A 28 -15.34 -11.14 -9.24
C ASP A 28 -16.49 -11.73 -8.40
N GLU A 29 -16.23 -12.80 -7.64
CA GLU A 29 -17.17 -13.32 -6.65
C GLU A 29 -17.24 -12.48 -5.36
N ALA A 30 -16.12 -11.88 -4.93
CA ALA A 30 -16.13 -10.92 -3.80
C ALA A 30 -16.83 -9.59 -4.15
N LEU A 31 -16.90 -9.22 -5.44
CA LEU A 31 -17.68 -8.10 -5.96
C LEU A 31 -19.20 -8.34 -5.86
N LYS A 32 -19.65 -9.60 -5.96
CA LYS A 32 -21.06 -9.97 -5.71
C LYS A 32 -21.44 -9.89 -4.24
N SER A 33 -20.49 -10.17 -3.35
CA SER A 33 -20.70 -10.03 -1.91
C SER A 33 -20.75 -8.54 -1.54
N GLN A 34 -21.93 -8.04 -1.21
CA GLN A 34 -22.17 -6.67 -0.71
C GLN A 34 -21.48 -6.38 0.65
N ASN A 35 -20.67 -7.30 1.17
CA ASN A 35 -20.00 -7.19 2.46
C ASN A 35 -18.60 -6.57 2.34
N LYS A 36 -18.47 -5.31 2.80
CA LYS A 36 -17.21 -4.57 2.82
C LYS A 36 -16.07 -5.33 3.51
N HIS A 37 -16.35 -6.13 4.56
CA HIS A 37 -15.31 -6.90 5.26
C HIS A 37 -14.63 -7.93 4.34
N ASP A 38 -15.41 -8.63 3.54
CA ASP A 38 -14.92 -9.69 2.66
C ASP A 38 -14.16 -9.10 1.47
N LEU A 39 -14.63 -7.97 0.94
CA LEU A 39 -13.95 -7.19 -0.08
C LEU A 39 -12.55 -6.76 0.39
N ILE A 40 -12.47 -6.14 1.57
CA ILE A 40 -11.21 -5.66 2.14
C ILE A 40 -10.25 -6.83 2.40
N SER A 41 -10.75 -7.88 3.05
CA SER A 41 -9.95 -9.07 3.39
C SER A 41 -9.40 -9.76 2.14
N THR A 42 -10.20 -9.88 1.08
CA THR A 42 -9.79 -10.51 -0.18
C THR A 42 -8.70 -9.71 -0.88
N TRP A 43 -8.89 -8.39 -0.99
CA TRP A 43 -7.91 -7.52 -1.63
C TRP A 43 -6.57 -7.48 -0.87
N LEU A 44 -6.60 -7.33 0.46
CA LEU A 44 -5.38 -7.31 1.27
C LEU A 44 -4.59 -8.62 1.16
N ARG A 45 -5.27 -9.77 1.19
CA ARG A 45 -4.63 -11.08 1.00
C ARG A 45 -4.03 -11.21 -0.39
N ARG A 46 -4.73 -10.71 -1.42
CA ARG A 46 -4.23 -10.71 -2.79
C ARG A 46 -2.94 -9.91 -2.89
N CYS A 47 -2.92 -8.67 -2.43
CA CYS A 47 -1.72 -7.83 -2.48
C CYS A 47 -0.55 -8.44 -1.71
N LEU A 48 -0.79 -9.02 -0.53
CA LEU A 48 0.26 -9.72 0.21
C LEU A 48 0.81 -10.93 -0.55
N LYS A 49 -0.06 -11.71 -1.19
CA LYS A 49 0.35 -12.88 -1.94
C LYS A 49 1.12 -12.51 -3.21
N GLU A 50 0.68 -11.47 -3.91
CA GLU A 50 1.41 -10.95 -5.06
C GLU A 50 2.79 -10.42 -4.66
N TRP A 51 2.89 -9.72 -3.52
CA TRP A 51 4.18 -9.23 -3.03
C TRP A 51 5.08 -10.38 -2.56
N GLU A 52 4.50 -11.41 -1.93
CA GLU A 52 5.24 -12.63 -1.54
C GLU A 52 5.86 -13.32 -2.76
N ILE A 53 5.09 -13.48 -3.85
CA ILE A 53 5.58 -14.04 -5.11
C ILE A 53 6.70 -13.17 -5.68
N ASP A 54 6.52 -11.85 -5.73
CA ASP A 54 7.56 -10.96 -6.25
C ASP A 54 8.85 -11.05 -5.42
N ILE A 55 8.76 -11.18 -4.10
CA ILE A 55 9.91 -11.37 -3.20
C ILE A 55 10.58 -12.73 -3.40
N ASP A 56 9.83 -13.78 -3.69
CA ASP A 56 10.37 -15.11 -3.96
C ASP A 56 11.05 -15.18 -5.35
N ASP A 57 10.59 -14.39 -6.32
CA ASP A 57 11.16 -14.28 -7.67
C ASP A 57 12.37 -13.31 -7.74
N LEU A 58 12.69 -12.61 -6.65
CA LEU A 58 13.80 -11.65 -6.60
C LEU A 58 15.16 -12.36 -6.79
N PRO A 59 16.07 -11.85 -7.66
CA PRO A 59 17.40 -12.44 -7.84
C PRO A 59 18.20 -12.45 -6.54
N ASP A 60 18.93 -13.54 -6.29
CA ASP A 60 19.76 -13.71 -5.08
C ASP A 60 20.76 -12.56 -4.86
N GLU A 61 21.29 -11.98 -5.94
CA GLU A 61 22.19 -10.84 -5.90
C GLU A 61 21.50 -9.59 -5.36
N PHE A 62 20.29 -9.31 -5.83
CA PHE A 62 19.50 -8.17 -5.38
C PHE A 62 19.02 -8.36 -3.95
N SER A 63 18.59 -9.57 -3.59
CA SER A 63 18.16 -9.95 -2.23
C SER A 63 19.25 -9.70 -1.18
N LYS A 64 20.53 -9.84 -1.56
CA LYS A 64 21.67 -9.59 -0.67
C LYS A 64 21.98 -8.10 -0.49
N THR A 65 21.54 -7.22 -1.39
CA THR A 65 21.78 -5.77 -1.30
C THR A 65 21.05 -5.16 -0.10
N VAL A 66 21.50 -3.99 0.35
CA VAL A 66 20.83 -3.23 1.42
C VAL A 66 19.37 -2.95 1.05
N LYS A 67 19.11 -2.57 -0.21
CA LYS A 67 17.76 -2.28 -0.71
C LYS A 67 16.88 -3.54 -0.73
N GLY A 68 17.38 -4.67 -1.21
CA GLY A 68 16.64 -5.94 -1.22
C GLY A 68 16.30 -6.42 0.20
N ARG A 69 17.26 -6.35 1.13
CA ARG A 69 17.02 -6.70 2.55
C ARG A 69 15.97 -5.79 3.20
N GLN A 70 16.01 -4.49 2.89
CA GLN A 70 15.01 -3.54 3.38
C GLN A 70 13.61 -3.92 2.87
N GLU A 71 13.46 -4.18 1.57
CA GLU A 71 12.18 -4.56 0.96
C GLU A 71 11.61 -5.84 1.60
N ILE A 72 12.44 -6.87 1.77
CA ILE A 72 12.04 -8.13 2.42
C ILE A 72 11.61 -7.89 3.87
N ASN A 73 12.36 -7.06 4.62
CA ASN A 73 12.02 -6.73 6.00
C ASN A 73 10.71 -5.93 6.08
N THR A 74 10.51 -4.98 5.18
CA THR A 74 9.29 -4.19 5.07
C THR A 74 8.09 -5.09 4.77
N PHE A 75 8.21 -6.05 3.84
CA PHE A 75 7.18 -7.05 3.57
C PHE A 75 6.85 -7.88 4.81
N LYS A 76 7.87 -8.44 5.49
CA LYS A 76 7.69 -9.24 6.72
C LYS A 76 6.97 -8.46 7.81
N GLN A 77 7.37 -7.21 8.06
CA GLN A 77 6.71 -6.34 9.03
C GLN A 77 5.25 -6.08 8.65
N THR A 78 4.99 -5.76 7.39
CA THR A 78 3.64 -5.49 6.87
C THR A 78 2.73 -6.72 7.07
N LYS A 79 3.23 -7.93 6.80
CA LYS A 79 2.50 -9.19 7.04
C LYS A 79 2.15 -9.39 8.52
N ILE A 80 3.06 -9.02 9.43
CA ILE A 80 2.82 -9.12 10.89
C ILE A 80 1.76 -8.11 11.33
N TYR A 81 1.90 -6.85 10.92
CA TYR A 81 1.01 -5.76 11.33
C TYR A 81 -0.41 -5.89 10.78
N LEU A 82 -0.61 -6.62 9.68
CA LEU A 82 -1.96 -6.90 9.15
C LEU A 82 -2.69 -8.05 9.83
N LYS A 83 -2.01 -8.89 10.63
CA LYS A 83 -2.65 -9.98 11.39
C LYS A 83 -3.84 -9.53 12.25
N PRO A 84 -3.73 -8.48 13.10
CA PRO A 84 -4.86 -8.00 13.89
C PRO A 84 -6.03 -7.53 13.01
N LEU A 85 -5.75 -6.83 11.90
CA LEU A 85 -6.77 -6.39 10.96
C LEU A 85 -7.53 -7.58 10.34
N PHE A 86 -6.84 -8.63 9.91
CA PHE A 86 -7.50 -9.85 9.40
C PHE A 86 -8.38 -10.54 10.44
N LYS A 87 -7.98 -10.51 11.71
CA LYS A 87 -8.79 -11.04 12.82
C LYS A 87 -10.07 -10.22 12.96
N MET A 88 -9.96 -8.88 13.02
CA MET A 88 -11.11 -7.97 13.14
C MET A 88 -12.07 -8.05 11.94
N LEU A 89 -11.53 -8.23 10.73
CA LEU A 89 -12.34 -8.44 9.52
C LEU A 89 -13.12 -9.76 9.58
N LYS A 90 -12.50 -10.83 10.11
CA LYS A 90 -13.15 -12.14 10.27
C LYS A 90 -14.24 -12.11 11.36
N THR A 91 -14.01 -11.41 12.46
CA THR A 91 -14.97 -11.28 13.57
C THR A 91 -16.01 -10.19 13.35
N ARG A 92 -15.90 -9.43 12.25
CA ARG A 92 -16.76 -8.25 11.96
C ARG A 92 -16.79 -7.23 13.11
N SER A 93 -15.68 -7.08 13.82
CA SER A 93 -15.54 -6.20 14.98
C SER A 93 -14.76 -4.91 14.65
N LEU A 94 -14.62 -4.60 13.37
CA LEU A 94 -13.97 -3.38 12.92
C LEU A 94 -14.96 -2.21 13.00
N GLU A 95 -14.50 -1.06 13.48
CA GLU A 95 -15.31 0.15 13.58
C GLU A 95 -15.87 0.57 12.22
N GLY A 96 -17.14 0.98 12.18
CA GLY A 96 -17.87 1.26 10.94
C GLY A 96 -17.20 2.33 10.06
N ASP A 97 -16.72 3.41 10.70
CA ASP A 97 -16.03 4.51 10.01
C ASP A 97 -14.72 4.06 9.38
N ILE A 98 -13.94 3.23 10.09
CA ILE A 98 -12.68 2.66 9.58
C ILE A 98 -12.98 1.70 8.42
N LEU A 99 -13.98 0.84 8.59
CA LEU A 99 -14.41 -0.13 7.58
C LEU A 99 -14.84 0.57 6.29
N GLU A 100 -15.62 1.64 6.40
CA GLU A 100 -16.09 2.40 5.26
C GLU A 100 -14.93 3.03 4.48
N ARG A 101 -14.03 3.72 5.19
CA ARG A 101 -12.87 4.36 4.56
C ARG A 101 -11.92 3.36 3.92
N LEU A 102 -11.63 2.24 4.59
CA LEU A 102 -10.83 1.16 4.00
C LEU A 102 -11.49 0.59 2.74
N GLY A 103 -12.82 0.45 2.74
CA GLY A 103 -13.58 0.03 1.56
C GLY A 103 -13.41 0.98 0.37
N GLU A 104 -13.53 2.29 0.59
CA GLU A 104 -13.34 3.28 -0.47
C GLU A 104 -11.90 3.33 -0.98
N ILE A 105 -10.89 3.27 -0.09
CA ILE A 105 -9.47 3.19 -0.50
C ILE A 105 -9.26 2.02 -1.47
N ILE A 106 -9.79 0.84 -1.14
CA ILE A 106 -9.63 -0.36 -1.95
C ILE A 106 -10.37 -0.24 -3.29
N LYS A 107 -11.57 0.33 -3.29
CA LYS A 107 -12.34 0.61 -4.51
C LYS A 107 -11.58 1.52 -5.47
N TRP A 108 -10.95 2.59 -4.98
CA TRP A 108 -10.13 3.47 -5.81
C TRP A 108 -8.84 2.82 -6.29
N CYS A 109 -8.14 2.06 -5.43
CA CYS A 109 -6.97 1.27 -5.83
C CYS A 109 -7.31 0.28 -6.97
N ARG A 110 -8.48 -0.36 -6.93
CA ARG A 110 -8.94 -1.27 -7.99
C ARG A 110 -9.23 -0.55 -9.31
N ARG A 111 -9.70 0.70 -9.24
CA ARG A 111 -9.91 1.58 -10.41
C ARG A 111 -8.62 2.20 -10.94
N ARG A 112 -7.47 1.95 -10.30
CA ARG A 112 -6.19 2.60 -10.56
C ARG A 112 -6.21 4.12 -10.37
N GLU A 113 -7.13 4.60 -9.53
CA GLU A 113 -7.24 6.01 -9.15
C GLU A 113 -6.53 6.24 -7.81
N TYR A 114 -5.20 6.13 -7.82
CA TYR A 114 -4.38 6.18 -6.60
C TYR A 114 -4.38 7.54 -5.90
N THR A 115 -4.61 8.64 -6.63
CA THR A 115 -4.72 9.98 -6.05
C THR A 115 -5.91 10.07 -5.09
N LYS A 116 -7.08 9.60 -5.54
CA LYS A 116 -8.27 9.55 -4.68
C LYS A 116 -8.00 8.65 -3.49
N ALA A 117 -7.54 7.41 -3.74
CA ALA A 117 -7.22 6.47 -2.66
C ALA A 117 -6.28 7.07 -1.59
N ALA A 118 -5.33 7.91 -1.99
CA ALA A 118 -4.43 8.63 -1.07
C ALA A 118 -5.17 9.69 -0.23
N ASP A 119 -6.16 10.38 -0.80
CA ASP A 119 -7.04 11.32 -0.08
C ASP A 119 -7.89 10.58 0.97
N GLU A 120 -8.53 9.45 0.63
CA GLU A 120 -9.25 8.67 1.64
C GLU A 120 -8.33 8.09 2.71
N TYR A 121 -7.11 7.68 2.34
CA TYR A 121 -6.09 7.26 3.30
C TYR A 121 -5.70 8.38 4.26
N LEU A 122 -5.55 9.61 3.76
CA LEU A 122 -5.24 10.77 4.58
C LEU A 122 -6.36 11.04 5.58
N LEU A 123 -7.62 11.01 5.13
CA LEU A 123 -8.78 11.18 6.00
C LEU A 123 -8.88 10.07 7.06
N LEU A 124 -8.55 8.82 6.71
CA LEU A 124 -8.48 7.71 7.66
C LEU A 124 -7.36 7.91 8.70
N SER A 125 -6.20 8.40 8.27
CA SER A 125 -5.00 8.54 9.11
C SER A 125 -5.07 9.75 10.04
N ILE A 126 -5.79 10.81 9.64
CA ILE A 126 -6.01 12.00 10.45
C ILE A 126 -7.25 11.83 11.35
N GLY A 127 -8.26 11.08 10.92
CA GLY A 127 -9.59 11.10 11.52
C GLY A 127 -10.35 12.39 11.16
N LYS A 128 -11.58 12.60 11.68
CA LYS A 128 -12.37 13.84 11.48
C LYS A 128 -11.77 15.06 12.24
N ALA A 129 -10.47 15.30 12.13
CA ALA A 129 -9.86 16.51 12.66
C ALA A 129 -10.08 17.62 11.64
N ALA A 130 -10.99 18.55 11.94
CA ALA A 130 -11.13 19.77 11.17
C ALA A 130 -9.82 20.55 11.24
N TRP A 131 -8.95 20.38 10.25
CA TRP A 131 -7.85 21.31 10.01
C TRP A 131 -8.29 22.26 8.91
N PRO A 132 -8.51 23.56 9.20
CA PRO A 132 -8.64 24.54 8.13
C PRO A 132 -7.25 24.66 7.49
N MET A 133 -7.04 23.97 6.37
CA MET A 133 -5.93 24.27 5.47
C MET A 133 -6.21 25.62 4.81
N GLY A 134 -5.69 26.68 5.43
CA GLY A 134 -5.52 27.99 4.83
C GLY A 134 -6.45 29.08 5.37
N VAL A 135 -6.02 29.77 6.43
CA VAL A 135 -6.10 31.24 6.57
C VAL A 135 -4.98 31.66 7.55
N THR A 136 -3.85 32.16 7.04
CA THR A 136 -3.00 33.09 7.79
C THR A 136 -3.61 34.46 7.59
N MET A 137 -4.41 34.92 8.55
CA MET A 137 -4.69 36.32 8.89
C MET A 137 -5.92 36.32 9.80
N VAL A 138 -5.74 36.69 11.07
CA VAL A 138 -6.47 37.75 11.82
C VAL A 138 -5.78 37.87 13.19
N GLY A 139 -5.59 39.11 13.64
CA GLY A 139 -4.66 39.54 14.68
C GLY A 139 -4.92 39.05 16.10
N ILE A 140 -3.98 39.46 16.96
CA ILE A 140 -3.85 39.16 18.38
C ILE A 140 -4.99 39.80 19.18
N HIS A 141 -6.25 39.43 18.95
CA HIS A 141 -7.33 39.65 19.94
C HIS A 141 -8.64 38.93 19.58
N GLU A 142 -8.72 37.62 19.77
CA GLU A 142 -10.04 36.97 19.92
C GLU A 142 -9.91 35.74 20.84
N ARG A 143 -9.60 36.02 22.10
CA ARG A 143 -9.83 35.05 23.18
C ARG A 143 -11.35 34.97 23.38
N SER A 144 -11.94 33.82 23.06
CA SER A 144 -12.92 33.09 23.91
C SER A 144 -13.85 32.13 23.14
N ALA A 145 -13.76 31.99 21.81
CA ALA A 145 -14.58 31.03 21.05
C ALA A 145 -13.85 29.73 20.63
N ARG A 146 -12.67 29.44 21.21
CA ARG A 146 -11.80 28.30 20.81
C ARG A 146 -11.89 27.08 21.73
N GLU A 147 -13.00 26.89 22.47
CA GLU A 147 -13.09 25.80 23.45
C GLU A 147 -14.23 24.79 23.24
N LYS A 148 -14.93 24.78 22.09
CA LYS A 148 -16.02 23.81 21.84
C LYS A 148 -16.01 23.06 20.50
N ILE A 149 -14.83 22.87 19.87
CA ILE A 149 -14.75 22.17 18.56
C ILE A 149 -13.92 20.86 18.57
N PHE A 150 -13.22 20.47 19.64
CA PHE A 150 -12.22 19.39 19.53
C PHE A 150 -12.41 18.16 20.44
N SER A 151 -13.65 17.88 20.86
CA SER A 151 -13.92 16.71 21.69
C SER A 151 -14.36 15.50 20.85
N GLN A 152 -13.43 14.54 20.76
CA GLN A 152 -13.61 13.08 20.97
C GLN A 152 -13.40 12.11 19.79
N ASP A 153 -13.69 12.44 18.53
CA ASP A 153 -13.66 11.40 17.48
C ASP A 153 -12.27 11.11 16.86
N VAL A 154 -11.33 12.06 16.98
CA VAL A 154 -9.97 11.93 16.41
C VAL A 154 -9.03 11.15 17.32
N ALA A 155 -9.33 11.13 18.62
CA ALA A 155 -8.44 10.58 19.63
C ALA A 155 -8.31 9.06 19.54
N HIS A 156 -9.32 8.33 19.07
CA HIS A 156 -9.33 6.87 19.18
C HIS A 156 -8.40 6.16 18.16
N ILE A 157 -8.41 6.58 16.89
CA ILE A 157 -7.66 5.89 15.81
C ILE A 157 -6.15 6.07 15.95
N LEU A 158 -5.69 7.23 16.43
CA LEU A 158 -4.27 7.53 16.61
C LEU A 158 -3.72 7.10 17.97
N ASN A 159 -4.57 6.80 18.96
CA ASN A 159 -4.12 6.36 20.29
C ASN A 159 -3.87 4.84 20.35
N ASP A 160 -4.47 4.05 19.47
CA ASP A 160 -4.18 2.61 19.36
C ASP A 160 -3.00 2.35 18.41
N GLU A 161 -1.87 1.94 18.99
CA GLU A 161 -0.65 1.58 18.28
C GLU A 161 -0.85 0.42 17.29
N THR A 162 -1.80 -0.49 17.58
CA THR A 162 -2.15 -1.60 16.69
C THR A 162 -2.85 -1.07 15.43
N GLN A 163 -3.76 -0.10 15.59
CA GLN A 163 -4.46 0.54 14.49
C GLN A 163 -3.52 1.31 13.59
N ARG A 164 -2.66 2.13 14.19
CA ARG A 164 -1.62 2.86 13.47
C ARG A 164 -0.75 1.93 12.61
N LYS A 165 -0.31 0.80 13.16
CA LYS A 165 0.52 -0.18 12.45
C LYS A 165 -0.20 -0.80 11.26
N PHE A 166 -1.46 -1.21 11.38
CA PHE A 166 -2.16 -1.78 10.24
C PHE A 166 -2.53 -0.71 9.20
N ILE A 167 -2.87 0.51 9.60
CA ILE A 167 -3.16 1.62 8.66
C ILE A 167 -1.91 1.93 7.83
N GLN A 168 -0.75 2.07 8.47
CA GLN A 168 0.52 2.24 7.75
C GLN A 168 0.83 1.06 6.83
N SER A 169 0.49 -0.16 7.24
CA SER A 169 0.65 -1.36 6.40
C SER A 169 -0.26 -1.35 5.19
N VAL A 170 -1.49 -0.83 5.30
CA VAL A 170 -2.39 -0.60 4.16
C VAL A 170 -1.77 0.37 3.17
N LYS A 171 -1.16 1.48 3.63
CA LYS A 171 -0.43 2.40 2.75
C LYS A 171 0.68 1.71 1.97
N ARG A 172 1.47 0.85 2.63
CA ARG A 172 2.54 0.09 1.96
C ARG A 172 1.97 -0.78 0.84
N LEU A 173 0.83 -1.44 1.07
CA LEU A 173 0.14 -2.21 0.03
C LEU A 173 -0.42 -1.34 -1.10
N MET A 174 -0.91 -0.13 -0.80
CA MET A 174 -1.33 0.83 -1.84
C MET A 174 -0.15 1.22 -2.72
N THR A 175 0.99 1.57 -2.14
CA THR A 175 2.21 1.93 -2.87
C THR A 175 2.73 0.76 -3.70
N TYR A 176 2.75 -0.45 -3.13
CA TYR A 176 3.07 -1.66 -3.89
C TYR A 176 2.13 -1.85 -5.09
N SER A 177 0.82 -1.69 -4.89
CA SER A 177 -0.18 -1.79 -5.96
C SER A 177 0.04 -0.74 -7.05
N GLN A 178 0.34 0.51 -6.69
CA GLN A 178 0.64 1.59 -7.62
C GLN A 178 1.89 1.31 -8.46
N ASN A 179 2.96 0.80 -7.83
CA ASN A 179 4.20 0.45 -8.53
C ASN A 179 3.98 -0.70 -9.53
N LYS A 180 3.17 -1.69 -9.15
CA LYS A 180 2.86 -2.87 -9.98
C LYS A 180 1.86 -2.56 -11.11
N TYR A 181 0.88 -1.70 -10.84
CA TYR A 181 -0.18 -1.32 -11.77
C TYR A 181 -0.25 0.20 -11.92
N PRO A 182 0.62 0.83 -12.72
CA PRO A 182 0.62 2.28 -12.85
C PRO A 182 -0.72 2.80 -13.40
N PRO A 183 -1.16 4.00 -12.97
CA PRO A 183 -2.32 4.66 -13.55
C PRO A 183 -2.06 4.99 -15.02
N ALA A 184 -3.11 4.99 -15.84
CA ALA A 184 -3.00 5.24 -17.29
C ALA A 184 -2.36 6.61 -17.63
N ALA A 185 -2.39 7.56 -16.70
CA ALA A 185 -1.92 8.93 -16.88
C ALA A 185 -0.50 9.22 -16.35
N SER A 186 0.22 8.26 -15.74
CA SER A 186 1.61 8.52 -15.34
C SER A 186 2.56 8.28 -16.52
N PRO A 187 3.24 9.31 -17.05
CA PRO A 187 4.37 9.09 -17.95
C PRO A 187 5.41 8.29 -17.17
N ARG A 188 5.80 7.12 -17.66
CA ARG A 188 7.04 6.51 -17.18
C ARG A 188 8.15 7.54 -17.40
N PRO A 189 9.10 7.74 -16.48
CA PRO A 189 10.31 8.46 -16.83
C PRO A 189 10.93 7.72 -18.02
N SER A 190 10.76 8.31 -19.21
CA SER A 190 11.41 7.87 -20.43
C SER A 190 12.91 7.88 -20.17
N SER A 191 13.57 6.86 -20.70
CA SER A 191 15.00 6.63 -20.79
C SER A 191 15.86 7.89 -20.71
N PRO A 192 17.06 7.83 -20.06
CA PRO A 192 17.95 8.98 -19.99
C PRO A 192 18.21 9.53 -21.40
N PRO A 193 18.17 10.86 -21.61
CA PRO A 193 18.43 11.45 -22.91
C PRO A 193 19.82 10.99 -23.38
N ALA A 194 19.85 10.48 -24.61
CA ALA A 194 21.06 10.06 -25.29
C ALA A 194 22.14 11.14 -25.18
N SER A 195 23.33 10.69 -24.78
CA SER A 195 24.64 11.32 -24.88
C SER A 195 24.68 12.61 -25.71
N THR A 196 24.58 13.77 -25.03
CA THR A 196 25.11 15.00 -25.60
C THR A 196 26.61 14.98 -25.38
N SER A 197 27.34 14.67 -26.45
CA SER A 197 28.78 14.82 -26.53
C SER A 197 29.17 16.28 -26.30
N THR A 198 29.66 16.60 -25.10
CA THR A 198 30.34 17.88 -24.87
C THR A 198 31.75 17.78 -25.46
N PRO A 199 32.17 18.67 -26.38
CA PRO A 199 33.54 18.68 -26.85
C PRO A 199 34.47 19.12 -25.72
N ARG A 200 35.49 18.29 -25.48
CA ARG A 200 36.60 18.50 -24.55
C ARG A 200 37.38 19.73 -24.99
N ALA A 201 37.26 20.83 -24.26
CA ALA A 201 38.13 21.98 -24.44
C ALA A 201 39.56 21.60 -23.99
N THR A 202 40.47 21.52 -24.95
CA THR A 202 41.91 21.54 -24.75
C THR A 202 42.32 22.87 -24.15
N PHE A 203 42.89 22.86 -22.95
CA PHE A 203 43.59 24.01 -22.37
C PHE A 203 45.10 23.76 -22.53
N GLU A 204 45.68 24.33 -23.58
CA GLU A 204 47.12 24.64 -23.63
C GLU A 204 47.35 26.00 -22.97
N ARG A 205 48.09 26.02 -21.86
CA ARG A 205 49.30 26.83 -21.64
C ARG A 205 49.84 26.61 -20.24
#